data_AF-A0A1R3RD75-F1
#
_entry.id   AF-A0A1R3RD75-F1
#
_cell.length_a   1.000
_cell.length_b   1.000
_cell.length_c   1.000
_cell.angle_alpha   90.00
_cell.angle_beta   90.00
_cell.angle_gamma   90.00
#
_symmetry.space_group_name_H-M   'P 1'
#
loop_
_entity.id
_entity.type
_entity.pdbx_description
1 polymer ?
#
loop_
_entity_poly.entity_id
_entity_poly.type
_entity_poly.pdbx_seq_one_letter_code
_entity_poly.pdbx_strand_id
1 'polypeptide(L)'
;MAHSKRNTSLPHFTSYERDLLRSNWGTKRGVIGRDSFLPFGSCRLCLHPARAPVVACATNGDLFCRECAISDLLAQRQEIKRLEKERDEAKKRLAEEEERALEEARTRELHDFELVSMGLEAAKKNGTQNDELSRKRKAETTEALAAFKAREVEVDGKRKKVFELDEKEMAKMAREEQERLKDELKREKVESNKSALPSFWVPSLTPTTDPNEIAANKTVKLTPVCPASTDSNRHNYSLKSLVEVHFTEEKGSDGSMARVCPSCKKTLTNGLKAMLTKPCGHVICQPCVNKFMTPHDAPDPHATKEEQEQTAALHGRILCYVCETDVTPSSDNKDSGSGKKKKKDKEGIRPGLVTVSSEGTGFAGRGGNVATKTGVAFQC
;
A
#
# COMPACT_ATOMS: atom_id res chain seq x y z
N MET A 1 -17.98 -27.12 -54.01
CA MET A 1 -17.07 -26.07 -53.51
C MET A 1 -16.95 -26.20 -52.01
N ALA A 2 -15.89 -26.84 -51.52
CA ALA A 2 -15.60 -26.89 -50.09
C ALA A 2 -15.05 -25.51 -49.69
N HIS A 3 -15.91 -24.68 -49.10
CA HIS A 3 -15.49 -23.43 -48.48
C HIS A 3 -14.48 -23.81 -47.39
N SER A 4 -13.22 -23.36 -47.53
CA SER A 4 -12.17 -23.70 -46.58
C SER A 4 -12.67 -23.36 -45.17
N LYS A 5 -12.69 -24.34 -44.25
CA LYS A 5 -12.98 -24.16 -42.83
C LYS A 5 -11.90 -23.28 -42.20
N ARG A 6 -11.94 -21.98 -42.49
CA ARG A 6 -11.11 -20.97 -41.85
C ARG A 6 -11.82 -20.59 -40.56
N ASN A 7 -11.04 -20.39 -39.52
CA ASN A 7 -11.43 -20.11 -38.13
C ASN A 7 -12.29 -18.82 -37.96
N THR A 8 -12.66 -18.16 -39.06
CA THR A 8 -13.36 -16.86 -39.11
C THR A 8 -14.68 -16.93 -39.87
N SER A 9 -15.10 -18.10 -40.38
CA SER A 9 -16.33 -18.22 -41.18
C SER A 9 -17.58 -18.55 -40.37
N LEU A 10 -17.44 -18.91 -39.10
CA LEU A 10 -18.55 -19.24 -38.21
C LEU A 10 -18.77 -18.11 -37.19
N PRO A 11 -20.02 -17.73 -36.90
CA PRO A 11 -20.34 -16.73 -35.86
C PRO A 11 -20.15 -17.28 -34.44
N HIS A 12 -19.78 -18.55 -34.30
CA HIS A 12 -19.50 -19.20 -33.02
C HIS A 12 -18.17 -19.96 -33.11
N PHE A 13 -17.39 -19.91 -32.03
CA PHE A 13 -16.20 -20.75 -31.91
C PHE A 13 -16.61 -22.21 -31.72
N THR A 14 -16.01 -23.08 -32.53
CA THR A 14 -16.09 -24.53 -32.34
C THR A 14 -15.38 -24.93 -31.05
N SER A 15 -15.64 -26.14 -30.54
CA SER A 15 -14.98 -26.65 -29.32
C SER A 15 -13.45 -26.63 -29.44
N TYR A 16 -12.91 -27.04 -30.58
CA TYR A 16 -11.48 -27.04 -30.86
C TYR A 16 -10.88 -25.62 -30.82
N GLU A 17 -11.58 -24.65 -31.39
CA GLU A 17 -11.14 -23.25 -31.38
C GLU A 17 -11.22 -22.65 -29.97
N ARG A 18 -12.24 -23.01 -29.18
CA ARG A 18 -12.34 -22.64 -27.76
C ARG A 18 -11.21 -23.21 -26.93
N ASP A 19 -10.76 -24.44 -27.20
CA ASP A 19 -9.64 -25.03 -26.48
C ASP A 19 -8.30 -24.41 -26.89
N LEU A 20 -8.11 -24.06 -28.17
CA LEU A 20 -6.96 -23.27 -28.63
C LEU A 20 -6.95 -21.86 -28.05
N LEU A 21 -8.13 -21.26 -27.84
CA LEU A 21 -8.27 -19.97 -27.18
C LEU A 21 -7.95 -20.09 -25.68
N ARG A 22 -8.40 -21.13 -24.98
CA ARG A 22 -8.10 -21.36 -23.55
C ARG A 22 -6.60 -21.52 -23.29
N SER A 23 -5.85 -22.08 -24.24
CA SER A 23 -4.39 -22.22 -24.10
C SER A 23 -3.65 -20.89 -24.21
N ASN A 24 -4.24 -19.86 -24.83
CA ASN A 24 -3.61 -18.57 -25.12
C ASN A 24 -4.21 -17.39 -24.32
N TRP A 25 -5.55 -17.30 -24.22
CA TRP A 25 -6.32 -16.24 -23.58
C TRP A 25 -7.15 -16.75 -22.40
N GLY A 26 -7.56 -15.82 -21.52
CA GLY A 26 -8.32 -16.13 -20.32
C GLY A 26 -7.48 -16.64 -19.15
N THR A 27 -8.17 -17.10 -18.10
CA THR A 27 -7.51 -17.61 -16.87
C THR A 27 -7.07 -19.05 -17.05
N LYS A 28 -5.76 -19.28 -16.98
CA LYS A 28 -5.16 -20.62 -17.12
C LYS A 28 -4.95 -21.24 -15.75
N ARG A 29 -5.24 -22.52 -15.60
CA ARG A 29 -4.97 -23.30 -14.40
C ARG A 29 -4.11 -24.51 -14.75
N GLY A 30 -3.10 -24.80 -13.95
CA GLY A 30 -2.22 -25.96 -14.17
C GLY A 30 -1.75 -26.55 -12.85
N VAL A 31 -1.57 -27.87 -12.80
CA VAL A 31 -1.02 -28.54 -11.62
C VAL A 31 0.50 -28.40 -11.64
N ILE A 32 1.06 -27.99 -10.51
CA ILE A 32 2.49 -27.75 -10.33
C ILE A 32 3.15 -29.04 -9.81
N GLY A 33 4.26 -29.43 -10.43
CA GLY A 33 5.06 -30.59 -10.01
C GLY A 33 5.93 -30.33 -8.77
N ARG A 34 6.58 -31.38 -8.26
CA ARG A 34 7.46 -31.33 -7.08
C ARG A 34 8.61 -30.33 -7.24
N ASP A 35 9.17 -30.22 -8.44
CA ASP A 35 10.36 -29.40 -8.71
C ASP A 35 10.12 -27.90 -8.56
N SER A 36 8.86 -27.46 -8.54
CA SER A 36 8.52 -26.05 -8.29
C SER A 36 8.42 -25.72 -6.80
N PHE A 37 8.45 -26.71 -5.91
CA PHE A 37 8.45 -26.51 -4.46
C PHE A 37 9.88 -26.57 -3.93
N LEU A 38 10.19 -25.65 -3.02
CA LEU A 38 11.47 -25.67 -2.33
C LEU A 38 11.54 -26.85 -1.35
N PRO A 39 12.70 -27.49 -1.18
CA PRO A 39 12.92 -28.41 -0.07
C PRO A 39 12.65 -27.75 1.28
N PHE A 40 12.32 -28.57 2.28
CA PHE A 40 12.09 -28.08 3.64
C PHE A 40 13.35 -27.39 4.16
N GLY A 41 13.18 -26.20 4.75
CA GLY A 41 14.32 -25.51 5.33
C GLY A 41 15.18 -24.70 4.35
N SER A 42 14.73 -24.49 3.11
CA SER A 42 15.41 -23.63 2.15
C SER A 42 15.19 -22.15 2.40
N CYS A 43 16.19 -21.34 2.07
CA CYS A 43 16.13 -19.90 2.10
C CYS A 43 15.30 -19.37 0.92
N ARG A 44 14.37 -18.45 1.19
CA ARG A 44 13.50 -17.86 0.16
C ARG A 44 14.19 -16.90 -0.79
N LEU A 45 15.34 -16.35 -0.40
CA LEU A 45 16.11 -15.42 -1.20
C LEU A 45 17.11 -16.13 -2.12
N CYS A 46 17.90 -17.07 -1.59
CA CYS A 46 18.90 -17.79 -2.39
C CYS A 46 18.45 -19.16 -2.91
N LEU A 47 17.25 -19.64 -2.52
CA LEU A 47 16.62 -20.89 -2.96
C LEU A 47 17.38 -22.19 -2.60
N HIS A 48 18.54 -22.08 -1.96
CA HIS A 48 19.30 -23.19 -1.42
C HIS A 48 18.88 -23.54 0.02
N PRO A 49 19.21 -24.74 0.53
CA PRO A 49 19.08 -25.06 1.96
C PRO A 49 19.66 -23.93 2.82
N ALA A 50 18.87 -23.41 3.75
CA ALA A 50 19.25 -22.23 4.52
C ALA A 50 20.50 -22.53 5.37
N ARG A 51 21.52 -21.69 5.26
CA ARG A 51 22.78 -21.81 6.01
C ARG A 51 22.60 -21.27 7.42
N ALA A 52 23.15 -21.97 8.40
CA ALA A 52 23.18 -21.50 9.78
C ALA A 52 24.10 -20.26 9.91
N PRO A 53 23.70 -19.22 10.66
CA PRO A 53 22.44 -19.07 11.39
C PRO A 53 21.24 -18.78 10.46
N VAL A 54 20.17 -19.54 10.64
CA VAL A 54 18.92 -19.39 9.89
C VAL A 54 18.01 -18.41 10.62
N VAL A 55 17.33 -17.55 9.88
CA VAL A 55 16.36 -16.61 10.46
C VAL A 55 14.99 -16.82 9.83
N ALA A 56 13.95 -16.63 10.63
CA ALA A 56 12.57 -16.68 10.18
C ALA A 56 11.87 -15.34 10.35
N CYS A 57 10.96 -15.04 9.43
CA CYS A 57 10.02 -13.94 9.62
C CYS A 57 9.01 -14.29 10.73
N ALA A 58 8.87 -13.43 11.74
CA ALA A 58 7.96 -13.67 12.86
C ALA A 58 6.47 -13.76 12.46
N THR A 59 6.06 -13.22 11.32
CA THR A 59 4.66 -13.20 10.89
C THR A 59 4.25 -14.52 10.23
N ASN A 60 5.00 -14.95 9.21
CA ASN A 60 4.63 -16.07 8.34
C ASN A 60 5.59 -17.28 8.40
N GLY A 61 6.67 -17.21 9.18
CA GLY A 61 7.59 -18.35 9.36
C GLY A 61 8.42 -18.68 8.11
N ASP A 62 8.58 -17.70 7.21
CA ASP A 62 9.44 -17.82 6.04
C ASP A 62 10.91 -17.83 6.45
N LEU A 63 11.68 -18.79 5.91
CA LEU A 63 13.08 -19.00 6.28
C LEU A 63 14.04 -18.28 5.33
N PHE A 64 15.11 -17.74 5.91
CA PHE A 64 16.18 -17.07 5.19
C PHE A 64 17.55 -17.41 5.80
N CYS A 65 18.60 -17.38 4.99
CA CYS A 65 19.96 -17.23 5.53
C CYS A 65 20.05 -15.84 6.18
N ARG A 66 20.74 -15.73 7.32
CA ARG A 66 20.94 -14.45 8.00
C ARG A 66 21.59 -13.39 7.09
N GLU A 67 22.58 -13.80 6.29
CA GLU A 67 23.24 -12.92 5.32
C GLU A 67 22.27 -12.37 4.25
N CYS A 68 21.42 -13.24 3.70
CA CYS A 68 20.46 -12.86 2.66
C CYS A 68 19.42 -11.90 3.23
N ALA A 69 18.87 -12.19 4.41
CA ALA A 69 17.88 -11.34 5.04
C ALA A 69 18.43 -9.95 5.38
N ILE A 70 19.67 -9.86 5.88
CA ILE A 70 20.30 -8.57 6.20
C ILE A 70 20.60 -7.78 4.92
N SER A 71 21.15 -8.44 3.90
CA SER A 71 21.44 -7.81 2.60
C SER A 71 20.18 -7.22 1.97
N ASP A 72 19.10 -8.00 1.95
CA ASP A 72 17.82 -7.55 1.41
C ASP A 72 17.22 -6.39 2.24
N LEU A 73 17.27 -6.44 3.57
CA LEU A 73 16.83 -5.33 4.42
C LEU A 73 17.62 -4.04 4.15
N LEU A 74 18.92 -4.13 3.91
CA LEU A 74 19.76 -2.98 3.57
C LEU A 74 19.40 -2.43 2.18
N ALA A 75 19.25 -3.32 1.18
CA ALA A 75 18.85 -2.94 -0.17
C ALA A 75 17.48 -2.24 -0.18
N GLN A 76 16.49 -2.81 0.53
CA GLN A 76 15.17 -2.19 0.65
C GLN A 76 15.23 -0.83 1.34
N ARG A 77 16.01 -0.67 2.42
CA ARG A 77 16.16 0.63 3.08
C ARG A 77 16.85 1.67 2.20
N GLN A 78 17.84 1.27 1.42
CA GLN A 78 18.51 2.15 0.48
C GLN A 78 17.55 2.61 -0.63
N GLU A 79 16.74 1.69 -1.16
CA GLU A 79 15.73 2.00 -2.17
C GLU A 79 14.62 2.89 -1.62
N ILE A 80 14.12 2.61 -0.41
CA ILE A 80 13.15 3.47 0.28
C ILE A 80 13.71 4.88 0.43
N LYS A 81 14.97 5.02 0.87
CA LYS A 81 15.61 6.33 1.00
C LYS A 81 15.74 7.05 -0.34
N ARG A 82 16.04 6.33 -1.43
CA ARG A 82 16.10 6.88 -2.79
C ARG A 82 14.74 7.42 -3.23
N LEU A 83 13.67 6.64 -3.03
CA LEU A 83 12.30 7.02 -3.36
C LEU A 83 11.79 8.17 -2.49
N GLU A 84 12.13 8.20 -1.20
CA GLU A 84 11.81 9.31 -0.31
C GLU A 84 12.48 10.61 -0.76
N LYS A 85 13.76 10.56 -1.16
CA LYS A 85 14.47 11.72 -1.71
C LYS A 85 13.85 12.20 -3.03
N GLU A 86 13.55 11.29 -3.96
CA GLU A 86 12.89 11.63 -5.23
C GLU A 86 11.53 12.30 -5.00
N ARG A 87 10.77 11.81 -4.02
CA ARG A 87 9.51 12.42 -3.60
C ARG A 87 9.71 13.79 -2.96
N ASP A 88 10.73 13.98 -2.13
CA ASP A 88 11.07 15.28 -1.55
C ASP A 88 11.41 16.31 -2.62
N GLU A 89 12.22 15.91 -3.59
CA GLU A 89 12.59 16.75 -4.74
C GLU A 89 11.37 17.06 -5.62
N ALA A 90 10.52 16.07 -5.90
CA ALA A 90 9.27 16.28 -6.65
C ALA A 90 8.33 17.26 -5.94
N LYS A 91 8.18 17.13 -4.61
CA LYS A 91 7.37 18.08 -3.80
C LYS A 91 7.93 19.49 -3.83
N LYS A 92 9.26 19.65 -3.80
CA LYS A 92 9.90 20.97 -3.93
C LYS A 92 9.65 21.57 -5.31
N ARG A 93 9.82 20.79 -6.38
CA ARG A 93 9.54 21.23 -7.75
C ARG A 93 8.10 21.69 -7.93
N LEU A 94 7.13 20.93 -7.42
CA LEU A 94 5.72 21.31 -7.46
C LEU A 94 5.46 22.60 -6.66
N ALA A 95 6.05 22.75 -5.48
CA ALA A 95 5.89 23.97 -4.69
C ALA A 95 6.50 25.20 -5.40
N GLU A 96 7.66 25.06 -6.04
CA GLU A 96 8.29 26.11 -6.85
C GLU A 96 7.48 26.43 -8.13
N GLU A 97 6.83 25.45 -8.74
CA GLU A 97 5.89 25.64 -9.86
C GLU A 97 4.61 26.34 -9.43
N GLU A 98 4.07 25.97 -8.28
CA GLU A 98 2.92 26.65 -7.65
C GLU A 98 3.27 28.09 -7.30
N GLU A 99 4.42 28.36 -6.67
CA GLU A 99 4.87 29.72 -6.34
C GLU A 99 5.03 30.59 -7.58
N ARG A 100 5.69 30.07 -8.64
CA ARG A 100 5.78 30.77 -9.93
C ARG A 100 4.41 31.04 -10.54
N ALA A 101 3.49 30.08 -10.47
CA ALA A 101 2.12 30.27 -10.96
C ALA A 101 1.34 31.32 -10.16
N LEU A 102 1.58 31.42 -8.84
CA LEU A 102 1.00 32.46 -7.99
C LEU A 102 1.56 33.85 -8.31
N GLU A 103 2.86 33.96 -8.61
CA GLU A 103 3.48 35.21 -9.04
C GLU A 103 3.00 35.64 -10.44
N GLU A 104 2.91 34.69 -11.39
CA GLU A 104 2.30 34.91 -12.71
C GLU A 104 0.83 35.37 -12.58
N ALA A 105 0.05 34.78 -11.68
CA ALA A 105 -1.33 35.20 -11.43
C ALA A 105 -1.39 36.61 -10.82
N ARG A 106 -0.56 36.91 -9.81
CA ARG A 106 -0.50 38.23 -9.17
C ARG A 106 -0.09 39.33 -10.14
N THR A 107 0.90 39.07 -11.00
CA THR A 107 1.35 40.06 -12.00
C THR A 107 0.28 40.33 -13.05
N ARG A 108 -0.46 39.30 -13.49
CA ARG A 108 -1.62 39.47 -14.39
C ARG A 108 -2.76 40.24 -13.72
N GLU A 109 -3.06 39.97 -12.45
CA GLU A 109 -4.05 40.72 -11.66
C GLU A 109 -3.71 42.21 -11.60
N LEU A 110 -2.45 42.55 -11.29
CA LEU A 110 -1.99 43.94 -11.26
C LEU A 110 -2.12 44.61 -12.64
N HIS A 111 -1.71 43.93 -13.70
CA HIS A 111 -1.83 44.44 -15.06
C HIS A 111 -3.28 44.67 -15.48
N ASP A 112 -4.17 43.72 -15.21
CA ASP A 112 -5.60 43.88 -15.52
C ASP A 112 -6.23 45.01 -14.68
N PHE A 113 -5.81 45.18 -13.42
CA PHE A 113 -6.23 46.32 -12.59
C PHE A 113 -5.75 47.68 -13.14
N GLU A 114 -4.51 47.76 -13.63
CA GLU A 114 -3.98 48.96 -14.28
C GLU A 114 -4.78 49.31 -15.54
N LEU A 115 -5.09 48.31 -16.39
CA LEU A 115 -5.92 48.53 -17.59
C LEU A 115 -7.33 49.04 -17.25
N VAL A 116 -7.97 48.46 -16.23
CA VAL A 116 -9.29 48.89 -15.75
C VAL A 116 -9.22 50.32 -15.24
N SER A 117 -8.20 50.66 -14.45
CA SER A 117 -7.99 52.00 -13.90
C SER A 117 -7.75 53.06 -14.98
N MET A 118 -7.07 52.69 -16.07
CA MET A 118 -6.86 53.55 -17.25
C MET A 118 -8.12 53.69 -18.13
N GLY A 119 -9.24 53.04 -17.78
CA GLY A 119 -10.49 53.09 -18.55
C GLY A 119 -10.47 52.30 -19.86
N LEU A 120 -9.50 51.39 -20.03
CA LEU A 120 -9.25 50.63 -21.26
C LEU A 120 -10.04 49.31 -21.34
N GLU A 121 -11.07 49.12 -20.51
CA GLU A 121 -11.94 47.92 -20.50
C GLU A 121 -12.57 47.59 -21.86
N ALA A 122 -12.72 48.59 -22.73
CA ALA A 122 -13.31 48.42 -24.06
C ALA A 122 -12.39 47.72 -25.09
N ALA A 123 -11.07 47.65 -24.86
CA ALA A 123 -10.12 47.15 -25.86
C ALA A 123 -10.00 45.60 -25.90
N LYS A 124 -10.30 44.89 -24.79
CA LYS A 124 -10.27 43.40 -24.73
C LYS A 124 -11.52 42.74 -25.34
N LYS A 125 -12.61 43.50 -25.55
CA LYS A 125 -13.83 43.04 -26.24
C LYS A 125 -13.81 43.42 -27.73
N ASN A 126 -12.83 42.93 -28.48
CA ASN A 126 -12.90 43.02 -29.94
C ASN A 126 -13.50 41.74 -30.51
N GLY A 127 -14.83 41.78 -30.63
CA GLY A 127 -15.61 40.76 -31.32
C GLY A 127 -17.10 41.06 -31.25
N THR A 128 -17.57 41.96 -32.12
CA THR A 128 -18.98 42.17 -32.54
C THR A 128 -19.75 43.36 -31.91
N GLN A 129 -19.74 44.46 -32.67
CA GLN A 129 -20.78 45.46 -32.93
C GLN A 129 -21.43 46.31 -31.81
N ASN A 130 -21.56 47.60 -32.15
CA ASN A 130 -22.39 48.70 -31.60
C ASN A 130 -21.84 49.55 -30.45
N ASP A 131 -21.04 50.55 -30.84
CA ASP A 131 -20.47 51.61 -29.99
C ASP A 131 -21.47 52.72 -29.59
N GLU A 132 -22.69 52.75 -30.15
CA GLU A 132 -23.66 53.83 -29.87
C GLU A 132 -24.55 53.61 -28.63
N LEU A 133 -24.66 52.37 -28.12
CA LEU A 133 -25.50 52.05 -26.95
C LEU A 133 -24.76 52.11 -25.58
N SER A 134 -23.44 52.24 -25.59
CA SER A 134 -22.60 52.13 -24.38
C SER A 134 -22.54 53.43 -23.57
N ARG A 135 -22.58 54.60 -24.23
CA ARG A 135 -22.58 55.91 -23.54
C ARG A 135 -23.89 56.21 -22.81
N LYS A 136 -25.02 55.70 -23.31
CA LYS A 136 -26.34 55.91 -22.68
C LYS A 136 -26.56 55.02 -21.45
N ARG A 137 -26.02 53.79 -21.45
CA ARG A 137 -26.07 52.88 -20.28
C ARG A 137 -25.13 53.30 -19.14
N LYS A 138 -24.03 54.01 -19.40
CA LYS A 138 -23.11 54.53 -18.34
C LYS A 138 -23.68 55.71 -17.54
N ALA A 139 -24.59 56.50 -18.11
CA ALA A 139 -25.27 57.57 -17.39
C ALA A 139 -26.41 57.02 -16.51
N GLU A 140 -27.15 56.04 -17.02
CA GLU A 140 -28.25 55.39 -16.28
C GLU A 140 -27.75 54.52 -15.10
N THR A 141 -26.60 53.87 -15.24
CA THR A 141 -26.03 53.04 -14.16
C THR A 141 -25.39 53.87 -13.04
N THR A 142 -24.91 55.08 -13.31
CA THR A 142 -24.33 55.97 -12.28
C THR A 142 -25.42 56.64 -11.43
N GLU A 143 -26.55 57.01 -12.02
CA GLU A 143 -27.74 57.45 -11.28
C GLU A 143 -28.38 56.32 -10.46
N ALA A 144 -28.49 55.11 -11.02
CA ALA A 144 -29.03 53.96 -10.29
C ALA A 144 -28.13 53.53 -9.09
N LEU A 145 -26.81 53.62 -9.23
CA LEU A 145 -25.85 53.36 -8.13
C LEU A 145 -25.91 54.43 -7.03
N ALA A 146 -26.12 55.69 -7.40
CA ALA A 146 -26.29 56.79 -6.43
C ALA A 146 -27.59 56.65 -5.64
N ALA A 147 -28.69 56.27 -6.30
CA ALA A 147 -29.98 56.01 -5.67
C ALA A 147 -29.96 54.77 -4.76
N PHE A 148 -29.17 53.73 -5.11
CA PHE A 148 -29.04 52.52 -4.29
C PHE A 148 -28.14 52.73 -3.05
N LYS A 149 -27.08 53.53 -3.14
CA LYS A 149 -26.22 53.93 -2.00
C LYS A 149 -26.93 54.82 -0.97
N ALA A 150 -27.98 55.52 -1.39
CA ALA A 150 -28.79 56.38 -0.52
C ALA A 150 -29.91 55.62 0.22
N ARG A 151 -30.08 54.32 -0.06
CA ARG A 151 -31.09 53.49 0.60
C ARG A 151 -30.60 53.14 2.02
N GLU A 152 -31.36 53.53 3.03
CA GLU A 152 -31.16 53.14 4.43
C GLU A 152 -32.11 51.98 4.75
N VAL A 153 -31.62 50.96 5.47
CA VAL A 153 -32.43 49.83 5.95
C VAL A 153 -32.29 49.74 7.46
N GLU A 154 -33.43 49.57 8.13
CA GLU A 154 -33.53 49.48 9.58
C GLU A 154 -33.45 48.02 10.03
N VAL A 155 -32.38 47.67 10.75
CA VAL A 155 -32.20 46.36 11.39
C VAL A 155 -31.93 46.63 12.87
N ASP A 156 -32.73 46.04 13.76
CA ASP A 156 -32.68 46.22 15.21
C ASP A 156 -32.76 47.69 15.70
N GLY A 157 -33.64 48.49 15.08
CA GLY A 157 -33.98 49.84 15.55
C GLY A 157 -32.87 50.90 15.41
N LYS A 158 -31.82 50.62 14.62
CA LYS A 158 -30.78 51.59 14.24
C LYS A 158 -30.67 51.68 12.73
N ARG A 159 -30.69 52.91 12.19
CA ARG A 159 -30.54 53.19 10.76
C ARG A 159 -29.10 52.91 10.32
N LYS A 160 -28.91 51.99 9.36
CA LYS A 160 -27.62 51.72 8.73
C LYS A 160 -27.71 51.92 7.21
N LYS A 161 -26.66 52.46 6.60
CA LYS A 161 -26.51 52.54 5.13
C LYS A 161 -26.27 51.13 4.57
N VAL A 162 -26.86 50.83 3.42
CA VAL A 162 -27.04 49.48 2.82
C VAL A 162 -25.75 48.70 2.47
N PHE A 163 -24.55 49.20 2.73
CA PHE A 163 -23.33 48.40 2.57
C PHE A 163 -22.27 48.86 3.59
N GLU A 164 -22.24 48.22 4.75
CA GLU A 164 -21.00 48.10 5.51
C GLU A 164 -20.22 46.98 4.83
N LEU A 165 -19.24 47.37 4.00
CA LEU A 165 -18.38 46.46 3.24
C LEU A 165 -17.54 45.67 4.27
N ASP A 166 -18.04 44.51 4.70
CA ASP A 166 -17.40 43.74 5.77
C ASP A 166 -16.05 43.22 5.26
N GLU A 167 -14.97 43.52 5.98
CA GLU A 167 -13.59 43.20 5.57
C GLU A 167 -13.40 41.70 5.32
N LYS A 168 -14.18 40.87 6.04
CA LYS A 168 -14.24 39.43 5.86
C LYS A 168 -14.90 38.99 4.55
N GLU A 169 -15.95 39.68 4.11
CA GLU A 169 -16.61 39.39 2.82
C GLU A 169 -15.74 39.82 1.64
N MET A 170 -15.06 40.96 1.75
CA MET A 170 -14.07 41.40 0.76
C MET A 170 -12.90 40.44 0.65
N ALA A 171 -12.36 39.96 1.78
CA ALA A 171 -11.31 38.95 1.79
C ALA A 171 -11.78 37.59 1.25
N LYS A 172 -13.08 37.30 1.28
CA LYS A 172 -13.66 36.09 0.69
C LYS A 172 -13.80 36.25 -0.83
N MET A 173 -14.37 37.37 -1.30
CA MET A 173 -14.46 37.66 -2.73
C MET A 173 -13.09 37.76 -3.42
N ALA A 174 -12.10 38.36 -2.75
CA ALA A 174 -10.73 38.41 -3.25
C ALA A 174 -10.11 37.00 -3.40
N ARG A 175 -10.40 36.09 -2.46
CA ARG A 175 -9.94 34.69 -2.54
C ARG A 175 -10.64 33.91 -3.65
N GLU A 176 -11.95 34.09 -3.80
CA GLU A 176 -12.73 33.45 -4.86
C GLU A 176 -12.30 33.93 -6.26
N GLU A 177 -12.04 35.23 -6.42
CA GLU A 177 -11.54 35.80 -7.67
C GLU A 177 -10.12 35.32 -7.99
N GLN A 178 -9.23 35.27 -6.98
CA GLN A 178 -7.88 34.68 -7.12
C GLN A 178 -7.93 33.20 -7.50
N GLU A 179 -8.86 32.42 -6.94
CA GLU A 179 -9.04 31.01 -7.27
C GLU A 179 -9.54 30.85 -8.72
N ARG A 180 -10.49 31.66 -9.16
CA ARG A 180 -11.00 31.66 -10.53
C ARG A 180 -9.91 32.00 -11.55
N LEU A 181 -9.11 33.03 -11.26
CA LEU A 181 -7.99 33.44 -12.12
C LEU A 181 -6.90 32.35 -12.20
N LYS A 182 -6.61 31.68 -11.08
CA LYS A 182 -5.69 30.52 -11.08
C LYS A 182 -6.22 29.38 -11.94
N ASP A 183 -7.51 29.08 -11.87
CA ASP A 183 -8.12 28.03 -12.68
C ASP A 183 -8.11 28.37 -14.17
N GLU A 184 -8.33 29.64 -14.51
CA GLU A 184 -8.25 30.14 -15.89
C GLU A 184 -6.82 30.07 -16.43
N LEU A 185 -5.83 30.46 -15.62
CA LEU A 185 -4.40 30.35 -15.94
C LEU A 185 -3.94 28.90 -16.12
N LYS A 186 -4.46 27.98 -15.30
CA LYS A 186 -4.23 26.53 -15.46
C LYS A 186 -4.85 26.02 -16.75
N ARG A 187 -6.08 26.42 -17.10
CA ARG A 187 -6.74 26.03 -18.36
C ARG A 187 -5.97 26.54 -19.57
N GLU A 188 -5.51 27.79 -19.54
CA GLU A 188 -4.65 28.36 -20.59
C GLU A 188 -3.34 27.58 -20.73
N LYS A 189 -2.70 27.23 -19.61
CA LYS A 189 -1.42 26.48 -19.62
C LYS A 189 -1.61 25.04 -20.13
N VAL A 190 -2.74 24.41 -19.82
CA VAL A 190 -3.13 23.11 -20.39
C VAL A 190 -3.40 23.24 -21.89
N GLU A 191 -4.11 24.30 -22.33
CA GLU A 191 -4.37 24.53 -23.75
C GLU A 191 -3.10 24.85 -24.53
N SER A 192 -2.15 25.60 -23.95
CA SER A 192 -0.85 25.87 -24.57
C SER A 192 0.07 24.67 -24.60
N ASN A 193 -0.04 23.76 -23.62
CA ASN A 193 0.74 22.52 -23.56
C ASN A 193 0.12 21.39 -24.39
N LYS A 194 -1.08 21.55 -24.95
CA LYS A 194 -1.62 20.63 -25.96
C LYS A 194 -0.80 20.80 -27.24
N SER A 195 0.09 19.86 -27.51
CA SER A 195 0.77 19.78 -28.79
C SER A 195 -0.24 19.63 -29.94
N ALA A 196 0.10 20.11 -31.14
CA ALA A 196 -0.75 20.10 -32.33
C ALA A 196 -1.22 18.71 -32.83
N LEU A 197 -0.73 17.62 -32.22
CA LEU A 197 -1.13 16.25 -32.55
C LEU A 197 -2.10 15.72 -31.49
N PRO A 198 -3.31 15.26 -31.88
CA PRO A 198 -4.30 14.70 -30.96
C PRO A 198 -3.94 13.23 -30.63
N SER A 199 -2.76 12.97 -30.10
CA SER A 199 -2.31 11.62 -29.72
C SER A 199 -2.49 11.40 -28.22
N PHE A 200 -3.67 10.91 -27.87
CA PHE A 200 -4.04 10.44 -26.53
C PHE A 200 -3.10 9.34 -25.96
N TRP A 201 -2.35 8.66 -26.81
CA TRP A 201 -1.47 7.53 -26.44
C TRP A 201 -0.06 7.93 -26.01
N VAL A 202 0.26 9.23 -25.98
CA VAL A 202 1.58 9.70 -25.52
C VAL A 202 1.49 9.94 -24.01
N PRO A 203 2.24 9.20 -23.16
CA PRO A 203 2.16 9.32 -21.70
C PRO A 203 2.50 10.71 -21.13
N SER A 204 3.14 11.59 -21.91
CA SER A 204 3.41 12.97 -21.51
C SER A 204 2.25 13.94 -21.80
N LEU A 205 1.22 13.51 -22.52
CA LEU A 205 0.05 14.31 -22.92
C LEU A 205 -1.24 13.90 -22.20
N THR A 206 -1.19 12.86 -21.36
CA THR A 206 -2.34 12.44 -20.55
C THR A 206 -2.53 13.39 -19.35
N PRO A 207 -3.75 13.91 -19.09
CA PRO A 207 -4.00 14.90 -18.03
C PRO A 207 -3.68 14.44 -16.59
N THR A 208 -3.44 13.15 -16.39
CA THR A 208 -3.21 12.52 -15.09
C THR A 208 -1.78 12.05 -14.86
N THR A 209 -0.85 12.38 -15.77
CA THR A 209 0.51 11.81 -15.80
C THR A 209 1.62 12.81 -15.54
N ASP A 210 1.38 13.91 -14.82
CA ASP A 210 2.51 14.71 -14.36
C ASP A 210 3.40 13.83 -13.44
N PRO A 211 4.64 13.51 -13.85
CA PRO A 211 5.50 12.62 -13.10
C PRO A 211 5.85 13.19 -11.72
N ASN A 212 5.88 14.52 -11.57
CA ASN A 212 6.12 15.18 -10.30
C ASN A 212 4.91 15.05 -9.37
N GLU A 213 3.69 15.26 -9.88
CA GLU A 213 2.47 15.07 -9.09
C GLU A 213 2.30 13.60 -8.66
N ILE A 214 2.56 12.64 -9.56
CA ILE A 214 2.52 11.22 -9.23
C ILE A 214 3.56 10.86 -8.16
N ALA A 215 4.78 11.39 -8.26
CA ALA A 215 5.83 11.15 -7.27
C ALA A 215 5.51 11.81 -5.92
N ALA A 216 4.94 13.02 -5.92
CA ALA A 216 4.60 13.77 -4.72
C ALA A 216 3.39 13.19 -3.97
N ASN A 217 2.36 12.71 -4.70
CA ASN A 217 1.12 12.19 -4.16
C ASN A 217 1.20 10.72 -3.71
N LYS A 218 2.29 10.01 -4.02
CA LYS A 218 2.60 8.69 -3.44
C LYS A 218 2.87 8.80 -1.95
N THR A 219 1.81 8.80 -1.16
CA THR A 219 1.86 8.85 0.31
C THR A 219 1.79 7.44 0.89
N VAL A 220 2.89 6.70 0.81
CA VAL A 220 3.06 5.50 1.63
C VAL A 220 4.40 5.64 2.33
N LYS A 221 4.39 5.68 3.67
CA LYS A 221 5.60 5.47 4.46
C LYS A 221 6.06 4.05 4.18
N LEU A 222 6.97 3.89 3.23
CA LEU A 222 7.44 2.59 2.80
C LEU A 222 8.22 1.97 3.95
N THR A 223 7.81 0.77 4.34
CA THR A 223 8.54 -0.07 5.29
C THR A 223 9.06 -1.29 4.54
N PRO A 224 10.22 -1.85 4.94
CA PRO A 224 10.70 -3.06 4.31
C PRO A 224 9.65 -4.18 4.39
N VAL A 225 9.40 -4.81 3.25
CA VAL A 225 8.39 -5.85 3.04
C VAL A 225 9.09 -7.19 2.86
N CYS A 226 8.58 -8.23 3.51
CA CYS A 226 9.18 -9.56 3.42
C CYS A 226 9.23 -10.04 1.95
N PRO A 227 10.37 -10.51 1.45
CA PRO A 227 10.49 -11.02 0.06
C PRO A 227 9.59 -12.22 -0.23
N ALA A 228 9.24 -12.99 0.81
CA ALA A 228 8.33 -14.13 0.71
C ALA A 228 6.86 -13.71 0.82
N SER A 229 6.56 -12.43 1.06
CA SER A 229 5.18 -11.97 1.12
C SER A 229 4.54 -11.96 -0.27
N THR A 230 3.34 -12.55 -0.34
CA THR A 230 2.50 -12.50 -1.53
C THR A 230 1.47 -11.40 -1.38
N ASP A 231 0.73 -11.11 -2.46
CA ASP A 231 -0.30 -10.07 -2.46
C ASP A 231 -1.37 -10.25 -1.38
N SER A 232 -1.72 -11.50 -1.06
CA SER A 232 -2.67 -11.84 0.01
C SER A 232 -2.10 -11.71 1.41
N ASN A 233 -0.78 -11.86 1.57
CA ASN A 233 -0.11 -11.94 2.88
C ASN A 233 1.06 -10.93 2.96
N ARG A 234 0.82 -9.70 2.49
CA ARG A 234 1.78 -8.60 2.59
C ARG A 234 2.04 -8.29 4.06
N HIS A 235 3.30 -8.39 4.46
CA HIS A 235 3.71 -8.07 5.82
C HIS A 235 5.09 -7.44 5.83
N ASN A 236 5.29 -6.56 6.81
CA ASN A 236 6.56 -5.89 7.00
C ASN A 236 7.53 -6.82 7.72
N TYR A 237 8.81 -6.67 7.46
CA TYR A 237 9.86 -7.37 8.20
C TYR A 237 11.01 -6.42 8.54
N SER A 238 11.60 -6.62 9.72
CA SER A 238 12.66 -5.79 10.27
C SER A 238 13.63 -6.67 11.04
N LEU A 239 14.84 -6.19 11.31
CA LEU A 239 15.84 -6.92 12.10
C LEU A 239 15.30 -7.38 13.46
N LYS A 240 14.42 -6.58 14.09
CA LYS A 240 13.81 -6.92 15.38
C LYS A 240 12.72 -8.00 15.28
N SER A 241 12.13 -8.18 14.10
CA SER A 241 11.08 -9.17 13.86
C SER A 241 11.63 -10.46 13.25
N LEU A 242 12.96 -10.58 13.10
CA LEU A 242 13.61 -11.81 12.69
C LEU A 242 13.86 -12.68 13.92
N VAL A 243 13.38 -13.92 13.86
CA VAL A 243 13.59 -14.93 14.89
C VAL A 243 14.75 -15.81 14.43
N GLU A 244 15.76 -16.00 15.26
CA GLU A 244 16.81 -16.98 14.99
C GLU A 244 16.23 -18.39 15.10
N VAL A 245 16.52 -19.25 14.13
CA VAL A 245 15.92 -20.57 14.01
C VAL A 245 16.98 -21.61 14.35
N HIS A 246 16.66 -22.46 15.33
CA HIS A 246 17.50 -23.56 15.76
C HIS A 246 16.88 -24.88 15.30
N PHE A 247 17.50 -25.49 14.28
CA PHE A 247 17.16 -26.84 13.85
C PHE A 247 17.96 -27.87 14.64
N THR A 248 17.29 -28.95 15.05
CA THR A 248 17.97 -30.16 15.50
C THR A 248 18.37 -30.97 14.28
N GLU A 249 19.66 -31.25 14.13
CA GLU A 249 20.20 -31.99 12.98
C GLU A 249 20.75 -33.34 13.45
N GLU A 250 20.34 -34.41 12.78
CA GLU A 250 20.87 -35.75 12.98
C GLU A 250 21.58 -36.21 11.69
N LYS A 251 22.67 -36.97 11.83
CA LYS A 251 23.37 -37.56 10.68
C LYS A 251 22.53 -38.72 10.16
N GLY A 252 22.04 -38.61 8.93
CA GLY A 252 21.37 -39.71 8.24
C GLY A 252 22.36 -40.82 7.89
N SER A 253 21.83 -41.97 7.48
CA SER A 253 22.61 -43.13 7.00
C SER A 253 23.58 -42.77 5.87
N ASP A 254 23.22 -41.77 5.06
CA ASP A 254 23.92 -41.39 3.84
C ASP A 254 24.98 -40.29 4.09
N GLY A 255 25.27 -39.98 5.36
CA GLY A 255 26.22 -38.93 5.75
C GLY A 255 25.70 -37.49 5.60
N SER A 256 24.50 -37.29 5.05
CA SER A 256 23.84 -35.98 5.00
C SER A 256 23.21 -35.61 6.35
N MET A 257 23.27 -34.34 6.71
CA MET A 257 22.64 -33.82 7.93
C MET A 257 21.14 -33.61 7.65
N ALA A 258 20.30 -34.40 8.32
CA ALA A 258 18.86 -34.32 8.21
C ALA A 258 18.28 -33.51 9.38
N ARG A 259 17.39 -32.58 9.08
CA ARG A 259 16.68 -31.79 10.11
C ARG A 259 15.54 -32.61 10.69
N VAL A 260 15.56 -32.80 12.00
CA VAL A 260 14.60 -33.65 12.72
C VAL A 260 13.82 -32.87 13.77
N CYS A 261 12.63 -33.38 14.11
CA CYS A 261 11.86 -32.87 15.23
C CYS A 261 12.51 -33.30 16.57
N PRO A 262 12.78 -32.40 17.52
CA PRO A 262 13.41 -32.75 18.79
C PRO A 262 12.56 -33.67 19.67
N SER A 263 11.24 -33.67 19.48
CA SER A 263 10.31 -34.49 20.29
C SER A 263 10.17 -35.92 19.77
N CYS A 264 9.96 -36.12 18.47
CA CYS A 264 9.73 -37.46 17.89
C CYS A 264 10.89 -38.00 17.04
N LYS A 265 11.96 -37.22 16.86
CA LYS A 265 13.12 -37.53 16.00
C LYS A 265 12.77 -37.87 14.54
N LYS A 266 11.56 -37.54 14.10
CA LYS A 266 11.15 -37.69 12.69
C LYS A 266 11.77 -36.58 11.86
N THR A 267 12.27 -36.93 10.68
CA THR A 267 12.78 -35.97 9.69
C THR A 267 11.68 -35.00 9.26
N LEU A 268 11.98 -33.71 9.33
CA LEU A 268 11.08 -32.63 8.92
C LEU A 268 11.12 -32.52 7.39
N THR A 269 9.97 -32.72 6.77
CA THR A 269 9.78 -32.67 5.31
C THR A 269 8.55 -31.83 4.97
N ASN A 270 8.39 -31.40 3.71
CA ASN A 270 7.24 -30.60 3.28
C ASN A 270 5.87 -31.26 3.50
N GLY A 271 5.82 -32.59 3.70
CA GLY A 271 4.58 -33.31 3.99
C GLY A 271 4.11 -33.16 5.44
N LEU A 272 5.04 -32.90 6.37
CA LEU A 272 4.73 -32.68 7.78
C LEU A 272 4.85 -31.19 8.08
N LYS A 273 3.74 -30.57 8.48
CA LYS A 273 3.74 -29.17 8.93
C LYS A 273 4.67 -29.03 10.13
N ALA A 274 5.69 -28.19 9.98
CA ALA A 274 6.61 -27.83 11.05
C ALA A 274 6.21 -26.48 11.65
N MET A 275 6.31 -26.34 12.96
CA MET A 275 5.98 -25.16 13.74
C MET A 275 7.26 -24.57 14.31
N LEU A 276 7.47 -23.29 14.08
CA LEU A 276 8.48 -22.48 14.74
C LEU A 276 7.90 -21.89 16.02
N THR A 277 8.64 -22.03 17.10
CA THR A 277 8.32 -21.44 18.40
C THR A 277 8.96 -20.06 18.53
N LYS A 278 8.19 -19.04 18.86
CA LYS A 278 8.68 -17.67 19.08
C LYS A 278 8.54 -17.33 20.56
N PRO A 279 9.56 -16.74 21.21
CA PRO A 279 10.79 -16.17 20.64
C PRO A 279 11.98 -17.15 20.54
N CYS A 280 11.88 -18.36 21.08
CA CYS A 280 13.05 -19.24 21.29
C CYS A 280 13.60 -19.95 20.04
N GLY A 281 12.90 -19.93 18.90
CA GLY A 281 13.48 -20.33 17.62
C GLY A 281 13.49 -21.83 17.32
N HIS A 282 12.98 -22.68 18.21
CA HIS A 282 12.98 -24.13 18.01
C HIS A 282 11.88 -24.56 17.03
N VAL A 283 12.20 -25.53 16.17
CA VAL A 283 11.28 -26.07 15.16
C VAL A 283 10.82 -27.47 15.55
N ILE A 284 9.50 -27.66 15.65
CA ILE A 284 8.86 -28.90 16.12
C ILE A 284 7.76 -29.28 15.13
N CYS A 285 7.54 -30.56 14.85
CA CYS A 285 6.43 -30.96 13.99
C CYS A 285 5.07 -30.69 14.67
N GLN A 286 4.06 -30.31 13.88
CA GLN A 286 2.73 -29.97 14.38
C GLN A 286 2.09 -31.08 15.24
N PRO A 287 2.22 -32.39 14.92
CA PRO A 287 1.69 -33.46 15.78
C PRO A 287 2.32 -33.49 17.18
N CYS A 288 3.59 -33.12 17.32
CA CYS A 288 4.25 -33.04 18.63
C CYS A 288 3.81 -31.79 19.38
N VAL A 289 3.68 -30.65 18.71
CA VAL A 289 3.14 -29.42 19.31
C VAL A 289 1.75 -29.68 19.91
N ASN A 290 0.85 -30.29 19.15
CA ASN A 290 -0.52 -30.56 19.60
C ASN A 290 -0.61 -31.56 20.77
N LYS A 291 0.47 -32.31 21.06
CA LYS A 291 0.51 -33.31 22.14
C LYS A 291 1.26 -32.84 23.37
N PHE A 292 2.34 -32.10 23.17
CA PHE A 292 3.29 -31.75 24.23
C PHE A 292 3.30 -30.26 24.58
N MET A 293 2.65 -29.41 23.77
CA MET A 293 2.58 -27.97 23.97
C MET A 293 1.12 -27.49 24.05
N THR A 294 0.23 -28.33 24.58
CA THR A 294 -1.12 -27.91 24.95
C THR A 294 -1.06 -27.12 26.26
N PRO A 295 -1.90 -26.08 26.44
CA PRO A 295 -2.03 -25.43 27.73
C PRO A 295 -2.32 -26.48 28.81
N HIS A 296 -1.70 -26.36 29.98
CA HIS A 296 -2.05 -27.20 31.11
C HIS A 296 -3.49 -26.91 31.52
N ASP A 297 -4.38 -27.87 31.27
CA ASP A 297 -5.72 -27.90 31.84
C ASP A 297 -5.63 -28.19 33.35
N ALA A 298 -6.69 -27.82 34.08
CA ALA A 298 -6.86 -27.77 35.53
C ALA A 298 -5.86 -28.57 36.40
N PRO A 299 -5.40 -28.00 37.55
CA PRO A 299 -4.45 -28.66 38.44
C PRO A 299 -4.88 -30.09 38.79
N ASP A 300 -3.96 -31.04 38.69
CA ASP A 300 -4.22 -32.45 39.00
C ASP A 300 -4.77 -32.58 40.45
N PRO A 301 -6.00 -33.09 40.63
CA PRO A 301 -6.61 -33.25 41.95
C PRO A 301 -5.80 -34.15 42.91
N HIS A 302 -4.86 -34.94 42.39
CA HIS A 302 -4.02 -35.86 43.16
C HIS A 302 -2.60 -35.34 43.44
N ALA A 303 -2.21 -34.18 42.90
CA ALA A 303 -0.92 -33.58 43.16
C ALA A 303 -0.84 -32.99 44.58
N THR A 304 0.37 -32.87 45.13
CA THR A 304 0.58 -32.21 46.42
C THR A 304 0.20 -30.73 46.34
N LYS A 305 -0.12 -30.08 47.48
CA LYS A 305 -0.51 -28.66 47.49
C LYS A 305 0.54 -27.74 46.84
N GLU A 306 1.83 -28.04 47.03
CA GLU A 306 2.94 -27.29 46.43
C GLU A 306 2.99 -27.46 44.90
N GLU A 307 2.77 -28.67 44.40
CA GLU A 307 2.69 -28.96 42.96
C GLU A 307 1.43 -28.37 42.33
N GLN A 308 0.32 -28.32 43.07
CA GLN A 308 -0.92 -27.65 42.65
C GLN A 308 -0.72 -26.13 42.51
N GLU A 309 0.03 -25.50 43.41
CA GLU A 309 0.37 -24.08 43.31
C GLU A 309 1.31 -23.78 42.13
N GLN A 310 2.30 -24.64 41.88
CA GLN A 310 3.21 -24.51 40.73
C GLN A 310 2.49 -24.74 39.39
N THR A 311 1.62 -25.75 39.31
CA THR A 311 0.82 -26.03 38.10
C THR A 311 -0.27 -24.96 37.89
N ALA A 312 -0.82 -24.38 38.95
CA ALA A 312 -1.71 -23.23 38.85
C ALA A 312 -1.01 -21.99 38.26
N ALA A 313 0.28 -21.76 38.55
CA ALA A 313 1.05 -20.66 37.96
C ALA A 313 1.33 -20.84 36.45
N LEU A 314 1.37 -22.10 35.99
CA LEU A 314 1.57 -22.49 34.59
C LEU A 314 0.26 -22.72 33.83
N HIS A 315 -0.87 -22.63 34.53
CA HIS A 315 -2.20 -22.83 33.95
C HIS A 315 -2.45 -21.83 32.81
N GLY A 316 -2.88 -22.36 31.66
CA GLY A 316 -3.13 -21.56 30.45
C GLY A 316 -1.88 -21.11 29.69
N ARG A 317 -0.66 -21.48 30.13
CA ARG A 317 0.58 -21.18 29.40
C ARG A 317 0.98 -22.30 28.47
N ILE A 318 1.56 -21.93 27.34
CA ILE A 318 2.18 -22.84 26.38
C ILE A 318 3.69 -22.70 26.50
N LEU A 319 4.37 -23.78 26.91
CA LEU A 319 5.82 -23.81 27.05
C LEU A 319 6.46 -24.54 25.86
N CYS A 320 7.62 -24.05 25.41
CA CYS A 320 8.40 -24.72 24.39
C CYS A 320 8.95 -26.06 24.92
N TYR A 321 8.70 -27.15 24.19
CA TYR A 321 9.18 -28.49 24.57
C TYR A 321 10.70 -28.60 24.77
N VAL A 322 11.50 -27.76 24.10
CA VAL A 322 12.97 -27.87 24.11
C VAL A 322 13.62 -27.05 25.23
N CYS A 323 13.07 -25.89 25.56
CA CYS A 323 13.72 -24.90 26.41
C CYS A 323 12.79 -24.26 27.44
N GLU A 324 11.55 -24.77 27.56
CA GLU A 324 10.52 -24.34 28.52
C GLU A 324 10.17 -22.85 28.46
N THR A 325 10.61 -22.14 27.42
CA THR A 325 10.27 -20.73 27.22
C THR A 325 8.77 -20.60 26.97
N ASP A 326 8.15 -19.61 27.59
CA ASP A 326 6.75 -19.26 27.38
C ASP A 326 6.51 -18.74 25.95
N VAL A 327 5.70 -19.46 25.19
CA VAL A 327 5.32 -19.16 23.80
C VAL A 327 3.82 -18.88 23.68
N THR A 328 3.15 -18.59 24.78
CA THR A 328 1.71 -18.30 24.81
C THR A 328 1.41 -17.06 23.96
N PRO A 329 0.50 -17.13 22.97
CA PRO A 329 0.13 -15.97 22.18
C PRO A 329 -0.54 -14.93 23.07
N SER A 330 0.00 -13.72 23.11
CA SER A 330 -0.64 -12.59 23.81
C SER A 330 -1.98 -12.27 23.13
N SER A 331 -3.10 -12.63 23.75
CA SER A 331 -4.43 -12.29 23.27
C SER A 331 -4.67 -10.79 23.44
N ASP A 332 -4.56 -10.02 22.35
CA ASP A 332 -4.89 -8.59 22.33
C ASP A 332 -6.41 -8.30 22.37
N ASN A 333 -7.27 -9.20 22.90
CA ASN A 333 -8.71 -8.93 22.99
C ASN A 333 -9.41 -9.66 24.15
N LYS A 334 -9.48 -8.98 25.29
CA LYS A 334 -10.55 -8.92 26.31
C LYS A 334 -9.93 -8.53 27.67
N ASP A 335 -9.76 -7.24 27.94
CA ASP A 335 -10.63 -6.51 28.86
C ASP A 335 -10.18 -5.04 28.95
N SER A 336 -11.18 -4.21 29.20
CA SER A 336 -11.18 -2.77 29.44
C SER A 336 -10.11 -2.28 30.43
N GLY A 337 -9.48 -1.16 30.10
CA GLY A 337 -8.58 -0.46 31.03
C GLY A 337 -7.60 0.46 30.31
N SER A 338 -7.90 1.75 30.32
CA SER A 338 -7.07 2.84 29.82
C SER A 338 -5.62 2.74 30.32
N GLY A 339 -4.72 2.19 29.51
CA GLY A 339 -3.30 2.13 29.77
C GLY A 339 -2.54 2.38 28.47
N LYS A 340 -1.92 3.55 28.35
CA LYS A 340 -1.10 3.99 27.21
C LYS A 340 0.13 3.07 27.09
N LYS A 341 -0.03 1.89 26.48
CA LYS A 341 1.06 0.91 26.28
C LYS A 341 2.13 1.57 25.40
N LYS A 342 3.35 1.69 25.92
CA LYS A 342 4.48 2.35 25.25
C LYS A 342 4.68 1.74 23.86
N LYS A 343 4.73 2.60 22.83
CA LYS A 343 4.97 2.26 21.42
C LYS A 343 6.21 1.37 21.16
N LYS A 344 7.12 1.27 22.14
CA LYS A 344 8.37 0.50 22.09
C LYS A 344 8.17 -1.02 22.11
N ASP A 345 7.10 -1.53 22.74
CA ASP A 345 6.86 -2.98 22.87
C ASP A 345 6.07 -3.56 21.69
N LYS A 346 5.59 -2.71 20.77
CA LYS A 346 4.84 -3.13 19.57
C LYS A 346 5.75 -3.65 18.44
N GLU A 347 7.07 -3.45 18.55
CA GLU A 347 8.07 -3.87 17.55
C GLU A 347 8.84 -5.15 17.92
N GLY A 348 8.61 -5.72 19.11
CA GLY A 348 9.24 -6.96 19.56
C GLY A 348 8.58 -8.22 18.97
N ILE A 349 9.32 -9.33 18.97
CA ILE A 349 8.79 -10.65 18.57
C ILE A 349 7.67 -11.02 19.53
N ARG A 350 6.43 -11.06 19.02
CA ARG A 350 5.28 -11.55 19.79
C ARG A 350 5.42 -13.06 19.99
N PRO A 351 5.35 -13.57 21.25
CA PRO A 351 5.35 -14.99 21.52
C PRO A 351 4.19 -15.68 20.79
N GLY A 352 4.42 -16.92 20.38
CA GLY A 352 3.44 -17.69 19.64
C GLY A 352 4.07 -18.75 18.75
N LEU A 353 3.22 -19.56 18.14
CA LEU A 353 3.63 -20.58 17.19
C LEU A 353 3.29 -20.14 15.77
N VAL A 354 4.23 -20.35 14.85
CA VAL A 354 4.05 -20.04 13.43
C VAL A 354 4.44 -21.24 12.60
N THR A 355 3.64 -21.57 11.60
CA THR A 355 3.97 -22.62 10.64
C THR A 355 5.16 -22.20 9.78
N VAL A 356 6.17 -23.04 9.69
CA VAL A 356 7.30 -22.84 8.78
C VAL A 356 6.82 -23.06 7.35
N SER A 357 7.01 -22.05 6.50
CA SER A 357 6.53 -22.07 5.12
C SER A 357 7.54 -22.73 4.19
N SER A 358 7.16 -23.84 3.57
CA SER A 358 7.97 -24.58 2.57
C SER A 358 7.41 -24.52 1.14
N GLU A 359 6.50 -23.58 0.88
CA GLU A 359 6.01 -23.26 -0.46
C GLU A 359 7.15 -22.92 -1.45
N GLY A 360 6.90 -22.88 -2.76
CA GLY A 360 7.90 -22.39 -3.73
C GLY A 360 7.89 -20.87 -3.86
N THR A 361 8.61 -20.32 -4.84
CA THR A 361 8.44 -18.93 -5.28
C THR A 361 7.45 -18.84 -6.44
N GLY A 362 6.95 -17.63 -6.74
CA GLY A 362 6.03 -17.41 -7.86
C GLY A 362 4.69 -18.15 -7.71
N PHE A 363 4.32 -18.97 -8.70
CA PHE A 363 3.06 -19.71 -8.70
C PHE A 363 2.95 -20.74 -7.57
N ALA A 364 4.08 -21.30 -7.13
CA ALA A 364 4.12 -22.27 -6.05
C ALA A 364 4.12 -21.64 -4.64
N GLY A 365 4.19 -20.30 -4.55
CA GLY A 365 4.15 -19.54 -3.29
C GLY A 365 2.76 -19.02 -2.90
N ARG A 366 1.71 -19.46 -3.62
CA ARG A 366 0.30 -19.07 -3.37
C ARG A 366 -0.48 -20.11 -2.57
N GLY A 367 0.19 -21.13 -2.06
CA GLY A 367 -0.45 -22.29 -1.43
C GLY A 367 -1.11 -23.24 -2.44
N GLY A 368 -0.88 -24.54 -2.24
CA GLY A 368 -1.49 -25.61 -3.04
C GLY A 368 -0.71 -26.02 -4.29
N ASN A 369 -1.20 -27.06 -4.95
CA ASN A 369 -0.59 -27.67 -6.13
C ASN A 369 -1.18 -27.14 -7.45
N VAL A 370 -2.03 -26.11 -7.43
CA VAL A 370 -2.67 -25.55 -8.64
C VAL A 370 -2.23 -24.10 -8.82
N ALA A 371 -1.48 -23.84 -9.90
CA ALA A 371 -1.17 -22.50 -10.35
C ALA A 371 -2.36 -21.92 -11.10
N THR A 372 -2.73 -20.67 -10.80
CA THR A 372 -3.70 -19.91 -11.59
C THR A 372 -3.04 -18.67 -12.18
N LYS A 373 -2.99 -18.57 -13.51
CA LYS A 373 -2.60 -17.35 -14.23
C LYS A 373 -3.87 -16.63 -14.64
N THR A 374 -4.22 -15.56 -13.93
CA THR A 374 -5.36 -14.70 -14.27
C THR A 374 -5.09 -14.01 -15.61
N GLY A 375 -6.02 -14.17 -16.55
CA GLY A 375 -5.98 -13.49 -17.83
C GLY A 375 -7.36 -12.98 -18.18
N VAL A 376 -7.41 -11.82 -18.82
CA VAL A 376 -8.66 -11.25 -19.34
C VAL A 376 -8.98 -11.99 -20.63
N ALA A 377 -10.13 -12.64 -20.68
CA ALA A 377 -10.73 -13.06 -21.94
C ALA A 377 -11.70 -11.95 -22.36
N PHE A 378 -11.66 -11.55 -23.63
CA PHE A 378 -12.72 -10.72 -24.18
C PHE A 378 -14.03 -11.51 -24.09
N GLN A 379 -14.96 -11.03 -23.27
CA GLN A 379 -16.35 -11.46 -23.37
C GLN A 379 -16.91 -10.76 -24.62
N CYS A 380 -17.19 -11.54 -25.65
CA CYS A 380 -17.96 -11.09 -26.81
C CYS A 380 -19.45 -11.02 -26.46
#